data_AF-A0A382IWI4-F1
#
_entry.id   AF-A0A382IWI4-F1
#
_cell.length_a   1.000
_cell.length_b   1.000
_cell.length_c   1.000
_cell.angle_alpha   90.00
_cell.angle_beta   90.00
_cell.angle_gamma   90.00
#
_symmetry.space_group_name_H-M   'P 1'
#
loop_
_entity.id
_entity.type
_entity.pdbx_description
1 polymer ?
#
loop_
_entity_poly.entity_id
_entity_poly.type
_entity_poly.pdbx_seq_one_letter_code
_entity_poly.pdbx_strand_id
1 'polypeptide(L)'
;MKTSVDRILTTHVGSIPRPESIKELLRARLEGRDVDEGQLAERVQEAVGDVVRRQNEAGIDVVSDGEMSKTSFILYTDQRLTGFSQVEMGDSGMPASNLAGPWARRIETRHEWRAFREYYVDYLPREMPPVAPPTVCTGPITYKGEDILQRDLENFKAALGRVNVEEAFVPSIAPSMIGRDQNKYYGTEEEYRFAIAQAMKTEYKAI
;
A
#
# COMPACT_ATOMS: atom_id res chain seq x y z
N MET A 1 15.86 6.69 -13.84
CA MET A 1 15.14 5.93 -14.88
C MET A 1 15.94 5.96 -16.16
N LYS A 2 16.51 4.81 -16.51
CA LYS A 2 17.14 4.52 -17.80
C LYS A 2 16.06 4.58 -18.87
N THR A 3 16.41 5.15 -20.01
CA THR A 3 15.52 5.14 -21.18
C THR A 3 15.77 3.86 -21.97
N SER A 4 14.71 3.21 -22.43
CA SER A 4 14.81 2.05 -23.33
C SER A 4 15.35 2.47 -24.69
N VAL A 5 16.67 2.38 -24.88
CA VAL A 5 17.34 2.73 -26.16
C VAL A 5 17.58 1.49 -27.01
N ASP A 6 18.20 0.44 -26.45
CA ASP A 6 18.61 -0.76 -27.20
C ASP A 6 17.55 -1.87 -27.21
N ARG A 7 16.72 -1.94 -26.15
CA ARG A 7 15.60 -2.88 -26.02
C ARG A 7 14.51 -2.31 -25.11
N ILE A 8 13.30 -2.85 -25.22
CA ILE A 8 12.19 -2.53 -24.31
C ILE A 8 12.55 -3.05 -22.91
N LEU A 9 12.54 -2.17 -21.91
CA LEU A 9 12.67 -2.55 -20.50
C LEU A 9 11.29 -2.89 -19.93
N THR A 10 11.23 -3.98 -19.19
CA THR A 10 10.00 -4.53 -18.62
C THR A 10 9.87 -4.21 -17.13
N THR A 11 8.64 -3.98 -16.68
CA THR A 11 8.32 -3.74 -15.28
C THR A 11 6.86 -4.06 -14.99
N HIS A 12 6.45 -3.90 -13.74
CA HIS A 12 5.08 -4.01 -13.24
C HIS A 12 4.76 -2.79 -12.37
N VAL A 13 3.61 -2.80 -11.68
CA VAL A 13 3.10 -1.62 -10.96
C VAL A 13 3.34 -1.65 -9.44
N GLY A 14 4.17 -2.56 -8.93
CA GLY A 14 4.47 -2.66 -7.50
C GLY A 14 3.96 -3.93 -6.84
N SER A 15 2.70 -3.95 -6.36
CA SER A 15 2.22 -5.05 -5.51
C SER A 15 2.33 -6.43 -6.19
N ILE A 16 2.85 -7.42 -5.46
CA ILE A 16 2.91 -8.83 -5.84
C ILE A 16 2.22 -9.67 -4.75
N PRO A 17 1.60 -10.83 -5.06
CA PRO A 17 0.96 -11.68 -4.05
C PRO A 17 1.90 -11.99 -2.87
N ARG A 18 1.43 -11.66 -1.66
CA ARG A 18 2.17 -11.90 -0.43
C ARG A 18 2.01 -13.36 0.02
N PRO A 19 3.06 -13.96 0.61
CA PRO A 19 2.93 -15.22 1.33
C PRO A 19 1.83 -15.17 2.42
N GLU A 20 1.13 -16.29 2.64
CA GLU A 20 0.04 -16.35 3.63
C GLU A 20 0.51 -15.96 5.04
N SER A 21 1.74 -16.34 5.41
CA SER A 21 2.37 -15.99 6.69
C SER A 21 2.46 -14.47 6.93
N ILE A 22 2.58 -13.66 5.88
CA ILE A 22 2.55 -12.19 6.00
C ILE A 22 1.10 -11.69 5.98
N LYS A 23 0.25 -12.26 5.12
CA LYS A 23 -1.15 -11.84 5.00
C LYS A 23 -1.90 -11.99 6.33
N GLU A 24 -1.70 -13.10 7.05
CA GLU A 24 -2.32 -13.34 8.35
C GLU A 24 -1.93 -12.28 9.39
N LEU A 25 -0.65 -11.94 9.47
CA LEU A 25 -0.13 -10.92 10.39
C LEU A 25 -0.63 -9.51 10.03
N LEU A 26 -0.65 -9.16 8.74
CA LEU A 26 -1.16 -7.85 8.29
C LEU A 26 -2.68 -7.74 8.50
N ARG A 27 -3.44 -8.82 8.35
CA ARG A 27 -4.87 -8.86 8.69
C ARG A 27 -5.11 -8.67 10.17
N ALA A 28 -4.37 -9.36 11.02
CA ALA A 28 -4.44 -9.19 12.47
C ALA A 28 -4.22 -7.72 12.86
N ARG A 29 -3.21 -7.05 12.26
CA ARG A 29 -2.98 -5.62 12.46
C ARG A 29 -4.17 -4.75 12.04
N LEU A 30 -4.74 -4.99 10.86
CA LEU A 30 -5.89 -4.23 10.37
C LEU A 30 -7.14 -4.40 11.25
N GLU A 31 -7.27 -5.55 11.90
CA GLU A 31 -8.34 -5.85 12.87
C GLU A 31 -8.05 -5.30 14.27
N GLY A 32 -6.91 -4.63 14.47
CA GLY A 32 -6.49 -4.10 15.77
C GLY A 32 -6.06 -5.19 16.76
N ARG A 33 -5.74 -6.40 16.29
CA ARG A 33 -5.17 -7.47 17.10
C ARG A 33 -3.66 -7.29 17.23
N ASP A 34 -3.11 -7.80 18.33
CA ASP A 34 -1.67 -7.81 18.57
C ASP A 34 -0.94 -8.63 17.48
N VAL A 35 0.19 -8.10 17.03
CA VAL A 35 1.05 -8.71 16.00
C VAL A 35 2.46 -8.84 16.57
N ASP A 36 3.07 -9.99 16.38
CA ASP A 36 4.49 -10.18 16.64
C ASP A 36 5.30 -9.41 15.58
N GLU A 37 5.79 -8.23 15.95
CA GLU A 37 6.56 -7.35 15.07
C GLU A 37 7.89 -7.96 14.65
N GLY A 38 8.50 -8.80 15.50
CA GLY A 38 9.75 -9.49 15.19
C GLY A 38 9.54 -10.55 14.12
N GLN A 39 8.51 -11.38 14.32
CA GLN A 39 8.11 -12.38 13.33
C GLN A 39 7.72 -11.72 12.00
N LEU A 40 6.91 -10.64 12.03
CA LEU A 40 6.54 -9.96 10.79
C LEU A 40 7.76 -9.41 10.06
N ALA A 41 8.71 -8.78 10.78
CA ALA A 41 9.90 -8.21 10.18
C ALA A 41 10.77 -9.28 9.48
N GLU A 42 10.98 -10.43 10.13
CA GLU A 42 11.71 -11.56 9.57
C GLU A 42 11.04 -12.07 8.28
N ARG A 43 9.72 -12.34 8.32
CA ARG A 43 8.98 -12.84 7.16
C ARG A 43 8.97 -11.85 6.00
N VAL A 44 8.85 -10.56 6.29
CA VAL A 44 8.92 -9.50 5.26
C VAL A 44 10.30 -9.48 4.61
N GLN A 45 11.38 -9.55 5.38
CA GLN A 45 12.74 -9.56 4.85
C GLN A 45 12.95 -10.76 3.90
N GLU A 46 12.53 -11.96 4.32
CA GLU A 46 12.59 -13.17 3.51
C GLU A 46 11.79 -13.02 2.20
N ALA A 47 10.55 -12.53 2.29
CA ALA A 47 9.66 -12.38 1.14
C ALA A 47 10.16 -11.32 0.15
N VAL A 48 10.75 -10.23 0.62
CA VAL A 48 11.38 -9.22 -0.26
C VAL A 48 12.57 -9.83 -0.99
N GLY A 49 13.42 -10.59 -0.30
CA GLY A 49 14.52 -11.31 -0.93
C GLY A 49 14.06 -12.28 -2.02
N ASP A 50 13.03 -13.07 -1.71
CA ASP A 50 12.47 -14.05 -2.64
C ASP A 50 11.79 -13.39 -3.85
N VAL A 51 10.99 -12.34 -3.65
CA VAL A 51 10.27 -11.68 -4.76
C VAL A 51 11.22 -10.95 -5.72
N VAL A 52 12.28 -10.33 -5.21
CA VAL A 52 13.30 -9.68 -6.05
C VAL A 52 14.07 -10.72 -6.87
N ARG A 53 14.46 -11.84 -6.24
CA ARG A 53 15.07 -12.98 -6.95
C ARG A 53 14.17 -13.51 -8.06
N ARG A 54 12.88 -13.74 -7.78
CA ARG A 54 11.91 -14.25 -8.77
C ARG A 54 11.66 -13.27 -9.92
N GLN A 55 11.60 -11.97 -9.63
CA GLN A 55 11.48 -10.95 -10.69
C GLN A 55 12.70 -10.99 -11.63
N ASN A 56 13.91 -11.07 -11.07
CA ASN A 56 15.14 -11.20 -11.86
C ASN A 56 15.15 -12.49 -12.70
N GLU A 57 14.77 -13.64 -12.11
CA GLU A 57 14.65 -14.91 -12.84
C GLU A 57 13.60 -14.89 -13.95
N ALA A 58 12.53 -14.12 -13.76
CA ALA A 58 11.49 -13.90 -14.77
C ALA A 58 11.93 -12.91 -15.87
N GLY A 59 13.09 -12.28 -15.74
CA GLY A 59 13.60 -11.29 -16.71
C GLY A 59 12.95 -9.91 -16.59
N ILE A 60 12.39 -9.56 -15.42
CA ILE A 60 11.91 -8.20 -15.16
C ILE A 60 13.12 -7.27 -14.99
N ASP A 61 13.14 -6.19 -15.76
CA ASP A 61 14.29 -5.28 -15.82
C ASP A 61 14.28 -4.24 -14.70
N VAL A 62 13.11 -3.70 -14.39
CA VAL A 62 12.92 -2.69 -13.33
C VAL A 62 12.03 -3.28 -12.26
N VAL A 63 12.63 -3.65 -11.13
CA VAL A 63 11.99 -4.46 -10.08
C VAL A 63 11.50 -3.61 -8.91
N SER A 64 10.58 -4.15 -8.11
CA SER A 64 10.16 -3.55 -6.84
C SER A 64 10.28 -4.51 -5.66
N ASP A 65 10.06 -4.00 -4.45
CA ASP A 65 9.96 -4.78 -3.22
C ASP A 65 8.68 -5.64 -3.13
N GLY A 66 7.78 -5.53 -4.13
CA GLY A 66 6.50 -6.24 -4.15
C GLY A 66 5.48 -5.72 -3.14
N GLU A 67 5.77 -4.62 -2.43
CA GLU A 67 5.00 -4.08 -1.31
C GLU A 67 4.71 -5.10 -0.20
N MET A 68 5.68 -5.96 0.10
CA MET A 68 5.51 -7.09 1.04
C MET A 68 5.16 -6.64 2.46
N SER A 69 5.66 -5.48 2.91
CA SER A 69 5.43 -4.95 4.25
C SER A 69 4.09 -4.22 4.42
N LYS A 70 3.47 -3.77 3.33
CA LYS A 70 2.32 -2.86 3.36
C LYS A 70 1.00 -3.61 3.54
N THR A 71 0.13 -3.10 4.40
CA THR A 71 -1.24 -3.61 4.59
C THR A 71 -2.10 -3.47 3.33
N SER A 72 -1.90 -2.40 2.57
CA SER A 72 -2.39 -2.20 1.20
C SER A 72 -1.68 -1.00 0.57
N PHE A 73 -1.85 -0.79 -0.74
CA PHE A 73 -1.28 0.38 -1.43
C PHE A 73 -1.85 1.72 -0.95
N ILE A 74 -2.99 1.74 -0.23
CA ILE A 74 -3.60 2.95 0.36
C ILE A 74 -3.43 2.97 1.87
N LEU A 75 -3.93 1.95 2.58
CA LEU A 75 -4.05 1.95 4.03
C LEU A 75 -2.70 1.90 4.76
N TYR A 76 -1.58 1.65 4.08
CA TYR A 76 -0.28 1.72 4.73
C TYR A 76 0.00 3.12 5.29
N THR A 77 -0.62 4.17 4.74
CA THR A 77 -0.43 5.56 5.18
C THR A 77 -0.89 5.80 6.61
N ASP A 78 -1.78 4.96 7.16
CA ASP A 78 -2.21 5.06 8.57
C ASP A 78 -1.04 4.83 9.53
N GLN A 79 -0.06 4.03 9.12
CA GLN A 79 1.19 3.82 9.85
C GLN A 79 2.24 4.90 9.54
N ARG A 80 2.07 5.67 8.46
CA ARG A 80 3.03 6.69 8.01
C ARG A 80 2.68 8.10 8.42
N LEU A 81 1.40 8.41 8.65
CA LEU A 81 0.92 9.77 8.86
C LEU A 81 0.17 9.92 10.19
N THR A 82 0.32 11.11 10.80
CA THR A 82 -0.53 11.59 11.90
C THR A 82 -1.75 12.33 11.35
N GLY A 83 -2.61 12.82 12.24
CA GLY A 83 -3.74 13.71 11.88
C GLY A 83 -5.02 13.00 11.47
N PHE A 84 -4.98 11.68 11.22
CA PHE A 84 -6.13 10.87 10.84
C PHE A 84 -6.67 10.07 12.03
N SER A 85 -7.98 10.15 12.27
CA SER A 85 -8.70 9.34 13.27
C SER A 85 -9.73 8.45 12.60
N GLN A 86 -9.91 7.23 13.12
CA GLN A 86 -10.99 6.35 12.69
C GLN A 86 -12.35 6.96 13.07
N VAL A 87 -13.33 6.81 12.19
CA VAL A 87 -14.73 7.19 12.45
C VAL A 87 -15.63 5.97 12.35
N GLU A 88 -16.67 5.95 13.18
CA GLU A 88 -17.67 4.87 13.15
C GLU A 88 -18.48 4.88 11.84
N MET A 89 -18.85 3.69 11.37
CA MET A 89 -19.74 3.54 10.21
C MET A 89 -21.12 4.13 10.55
N GLY A 90 -21.54 5.15 9.79
CA GLY A 90 -22.86 5.78 9.97
C GLY A 90 -22.84 7.15 10.65
N ASP A 91 -21.67 7.70 11.00
CA ASP A 91 -21.57 9.10 11.42
C ASP A 91 -22.05 10.03 10.28
N SER A 92 -22.88 11.02 10.63
CA SER A 92 -23.47 12.03 9.73
C SER A 92 -22.43 12.83 8.92
N GLY A 93 -21.17 12.85 9.38
CA GLY A 93 -20.04 13.46 8.68
C GLY A 93 -19.32 12.53 7.69
N MET A 94 -19.85 11.36 7.35
CA MET A 94 -19.25 10.37 6.46
C MET A 94 -19.62 10.63 4.98
N PRO A 95 -18.67 11.03 4.13
CA PRO A 95 -18.88 11.17 2.70
C PRO A 95 -19.05 9.79 2.05
N ALA A 96 -19.95 9.71 1.08
CA ALA A 96 -20.37 8.47 0.42
C ALA A 96 -19.21 7.67 -0.23
N SER A 97 -18.04 8.28 -0.42
CA SER A 97 -16.82 7.65 -0.94
C SER A 97 -16.19 6.61 0.00
N ASN A 98 -16.59 6.56 1.28
CA ASN A 98 -15.99 5.71 2.32
C ASN A 98 -16.76 4.44 2.72
N LEU A 99 -17.99 4.24 2.21
CA LEU A 99 -18.72 3.00 2.44
C LEU A 99 -18.23 1.91 1.49
N ALA A 100 -17.14 1.22 1.83
CA ALA A 100 -16.55 0.12 1.05
C ALA A 100 -16.40 0.46 -0.44
N GLY A 101 -15.19 0.89 -0.83
CA GLY A 101 -14.86 1.46 -2.14
C GLY A 101 -15.79 1.02 -3.30
N PRO A 102 -16.28 1.96 -4.14
CA PRO A 102 -17.21 1.71 -5.26
C PRO A 102 -16.89 0.50 -6.15
N TRP A 103 -15.66 -0.01 -6.09
CA TRP A 103 -15.21 -1.23 -6.72
C TRP A 103 -15.99 -2.48 -6.27
N ALA A 104 -16.08 -2.78 -4.97
CA ALA A 104 -16.76 -3.99 -4.48
C ALA A 104 -18.28 -3.90 -4.60
N ARG A 105 -18.88 -2.74 -4.25
CA ARG A 105 -20.34 -2.51 -4.37
C ARG A 105 -20.87 -2.54 -5.81
N ARG A 106 -20.00 -2.40 -6.81
CA ARG A 106 -20.38 -2.46 -8.22
C ARG A 106 -19.80 -3.66 -8.94
N ILE A 107 -19.02 -4.53 -8.29
CA ILE A 107 -18.39 -5.64 -9.00
C ILE A 107 -19.45 -6.52 -9.67
N GLU A 108 -20.57 -6.76 -8.98
CA GLU A 108 -21.73 -7.50 -9.49
C GLU A 108 -22.38 -6.89 -10.75
N THR A 109 -22.19 -5.58 -10.96
CA THR A 109 -22.70 -4.85 -12.13
C THR A 109 -21.76 -4.93 -13.34
N ARG A 110 -20.53 -5.41 -13.15
CA ARG A 110 -19.51 -5.46 -14.20
C ARG A 110 -19.65 -6.70 -15.08
N HIS A 111 -19.24 -6.55 -16.34
CA HIS A 111 -19.18 -7.67 -17.28
C HIS A 111 -18.25 -8.78 -16.80
N GLU A 112 -17.12 -8.43 -16.16
CA GLU A 112 -16.15 -9.40 -15.61
C GLU A 112 -16.76 -10.31 -14.54
N TRP A 113 -17.59 -9.76 -13.64
CA TRP A 113 -18.25 -10.56 -12.61
C TRP A 113 -19.24 -11.56 -13.20
N ARG A 114 -20.00 -11.15 -14.22
CA ARG A 114 -20.94 -12.05 -14.91
C ARG A 114 -20.22 -13.18 -15.64
N ALA A 115 -19.06 -12.89 -16.24
CA ALA A 115 -18.26 -13.87 -16.97
C ALA A 115 -17.47 -14.81 -16.05
N PHE A 116 -16.99 -14.32 -14.90
CA PHE A 116 -16.06 -15.04 -14.01
C PHE A 116 -16.55 -15.06 -12.56
N ARG A 117 -17.86 -15.28 -12.37
CA ARG A 117 -18.50 -15.18 -11.05
C ARG A 117 -17.85 -16.09 -10.02
N GLU A 118 -17.60 -17.35 -10.38
CA GLU A 118 -17.01 -18.35 -9.48
C GLU A 118 -15.64 -17.90 -8.97
N TYR A 119 -14.80 -17.38 -9.87
CA TYR A 119 -13.49 -16.83 -9.51
C TYR A 119 -13.62 -15.70 -8.50
N TYR A 120 -14.48 -14.71 -8.71
CA TYR A 120 -14.58 -13.58 -7.78
C TYR A 120 -15.24 -13.95 -6.45
N VAL A 121 -16.19 -14.90 -6.45
CA VAL A 121 -16.82 -15.41 -5.21
C VAL A 121 -15.79 -16.11 -4.32
N ASP A 122 -14.84 -16.85 -4.90
CA ASP A 122 -13.74 -17.48 -4.17
C ASP A 122 -12.61 -16.49 -3.82
N TYR A 123 -12.19 -15.67 -4.80
CA TYR A 123 -11.02 -14.81 -4.70
C TYR A 123 -11.22 -13.64 -3.73
N LEU A 124 -12.34 -12.92 -3.79
CA LEU A 124 -12.50 -11.69 -3.02
C LEU A 124 -12.44 -11.90 -1.51
N PRO A 125 -13.15 -12.88 -0.90
CA PRO A 125 -13.04 -13.11 0.54
C PRO A 125 -11.62 -13.49 0.97
N ARG A 126 -10.87 -14.16 0.10
CA ARG A 126 -9.53 -14.70 0.39
C ARG A 126 -8.40 -13.69 0.17
N GLU A 127 -8.56 -12.73 -0.73
CA GLU A 127 -7.47 -11.80 -1.11
C GLU A 127 -7.75 -10.34 -0.76
N MET A 128 -9.01 -9.94 -0.60
CA MET A 128 -9.30 -8.57 -0.14
C MET A 128 -9.01 -8.44 1.36
N PRO A 129 -8.36 -7.35 1.79
CA PRO A 129 -8.27 -7.04 3.21
C PRO A 129 -9.67 -6.75 3.77
N PRO A 130 -9.89 -7.00 5.09
CA PRO A 130 -11.12 -6.60 5.75
C PRO A 130 -11.36 -5.09 5.57
N VAL A 131 -12.63 -4.68 5.58
CA VAL A 131 -13.00 -3.27 5.46
C VAL A 131 -12.48 -2.54 6.69
N ALA A 132 -11.35 -1.84 6.55
CA ALA A 132 -10.86 -0.96 7.60
C ALA A 132 -11.87 0.18 7.84
N PRO A 133 -12.07 0.60 9.12
CA PRO A 133 -12.85 1.78 9.42
C PRO A 133 -12.31 2.97 8.62
N PRO A 134 -13.17 3.82 8.05
CA PRO A 134 -12.71 5.01 7.37
C PRO A 134 -12.03 5.95 8.35
N THR A 135 -11.05 6.68 7.84
CA THR A 135 -10.33 7.70 8.61
C THR A 135 -10.70 9.10 8.12
N VAL A 136 -10.72 10.05 9.04
CA VAL A 136 -10.96 11.47 8.80
C VAL A 136 -9.80 12.26 9.37
N CYS A 137 -9.32 13.27 8.65
CA CYS A 137 -8.33 14.20 9.14
C CYS A 137 -8.97 15.14 10.19
N THR A 138 -8.54 14.99 11.44
CA THR A 138 -9.02 15.73 12.62
C THR A 138 -7.91 16.51 13.31
N GLY A 139 -6.67 16.38 12.84
CA GLY A 139 -5.50 17.04 13.41
C GLY A 139 -4.43 17.39 12.37
N PRO A 140 -3.32 18.00 12.81
CA PRO A 140 -2.21 18.32 11.93
C PRO A 140 -1.60 17.04 11.34
N ILE A 141 -1.20 17.11 10.07
CA ILE A 141 -0.64 15.99 9.32
C ILE A 141 0.87 16.14 9.31
N THR A 142 1.55 15.13 9.84
CA THR A 142 3.01 14.98 9.82
C THR A 142 3.36 13.54 9.46
N TYR A 143 4.58 13.33 8.96
CA TYR A 143 5.12 11.99 8.79
C TYR A 143 5.54 11.43 10.16
N LYS A 144 5.31 10.12 10.38
CA LYS A 144 5.66 9.37 11.61
C LYS A 144 6.24 7.98 11.32
N GLY A 145 6.49 7.68 10.04
CA GLY A 145 6.79 6.35 9.54
C GLY A 145 8.25 6.13 9.17
N GLU A 146 9.16 6.97 9.63
CA GLU A 146 10.59 6.98 9.25
C GLU A 146 11.22 5.61 9.47
N ASP A 147 11.09 5.03 10.67
CA ASP A 147 11.70 3.75 11.01
C ASP A 147 11.16 2.60 10.16
N ILE A 148 9.85 2.62 9.88
CA ILE A 148 9.20 1.62 9.03
C ILE A 148 9.72 1.76 7.59
N LEU A 149 9.90 3.00 7.10
CA LEU A 149 10.38 3.26 5.74
C LEU A 149 11.81 2.78 5.58
N GLN A 150 12.65 3.15 6.54
CA GLN A 150 14.03 2.79 6.55
C GLN A 150 14.20 1.28 6.53
N ARG A 151 13.45 0.53 7.35
CA ARG A 151 13.47 -0.93 7.34
C ARG A 151 13.06 -1.52 5.99
N ASP A 152 12.00 -0.99 5.36
CA ASP A 152 11.56 -1.44 4.04
C ASP A 152 12.64 -1.19 2.98
N LEU A 153 13.25 -0.01 2.98
CA LEU A 153 14.32 0.36 2.05
C LEU A 153 15.60 -0.46 2.28
N GLU A 154 15.95 -0.74 3.53
CA GLU A 154 17.11 -1.57 3.87
C GLU A 154 16.92 -3.02 3.41
N ASN A 155 15.75 -3.60 3.64
CA ASN A 155 15.40 -4.92 3.14
C ASN A 155 15.50 -4.98 1.61
N PHE A 156 14.95 -3.98 0.92
CA PHE A 156 14.97 -3.95 -0.53
C PHE A 156 16.39 -3.76 -1.08
N LYS A 157 17.18 -2.84 -0.52
CA LYS A 157 18.59 -2.66 -0.88
C LYS A 157 19.41 -3.94 -0.66
N ALA A 158 19.20 -4.65 0.44
CA ALA A 158 19.87 -5.92 0.71
C ALA A 158 19.51 -7.00 -0.32
N ALA A 159 18.25 -7.05 -0.76
CA ALA A 159 17.79 -7.96 -1.81
C ALA A 159 18.37 -7.61 -3.19
N LEU A 160 18.41 -6.31 -3.54
CA LEU A 160 18.98 -5.82 -4.79
C LEU A 160 20.47 -6.18 -4.95
N GLY A 161 21.23 -6.20 -3.85
CA GLY A 161 22.64 -6.61 -3.86
C GLY A 161 22.89 -8.07 -4.26
N ARG A 162 21.84 -8.87 -4.51
CA ARG A 162 21.92 -10.30 -4.87
C ARG A 162 21.41 -10.61 -6.28
N VAL A 163 21.01 -9.61 -7.05
CA VAL A 163 20.43 -9.77 -8.40
C VAL A 163 21.08 -8.81 -9.39
N ASN A 164 20.90 -9.07 -10.68
CA ASN A 164 21.42 -8.21 -11.75
C ASN A 164 20.25 -7.66 -12.58
N VAL A 165 19.70 -6.53 -12.13
CA VAL A 165 18.55 -5.84 -12.72
C VAL A 165 18.96 -4.46 -13.24
N GLU A 166 18.19 -3.87 -14.14
CA GLU A 166 18.55 -2.60 -14.76
C GLU A 166 18.34 -1.43 -13.80
N GLU A 167 17.20 -1.41 -13.09
CA GLU A 167 16.82 -0.41 -12.09
C GLU A 167 15.86 -1.02 -11.05
N ALA A 168 15.51 -0.22 -10.04
CA ALA A 168 14.56 -0.58 -9.00
C ALA A 168 13.64 0.59 -8.69
N PHE A 169 12.44 0.31 -8.17
CA PHE A 169 11.50 1.32 -7.70
C PHE A 169 10.75 0.86 -6.45
N VAL A 170 10.30 1.81 -5.65
CA VAL A 170 9.41 1.57 -4.51
C VAL A 170 8.13 2.37 -4.77
N PRO A 171 6.97 1.72 -4.88
CA PRO A 171 5.70 2.44 -5.03
C PRO A 171 5.46 3.31 -3.79
N SER A 172 5.03 4.55 -4.01
CA SER A 172 4.52 5.43 -2.96
C SER A 172 3.25 6.09 -3.44
N ILE A 173 2.26 6.20 -2.56
CA ILE A 173 0.93 6.68 -2.92
C ILE A 173 0.95 8.17 -3.22
N ALA A 174 0.16 8.57 -4.21
CA ALA A 174 -0.04 9.99 -4.54
C ALA A 174 -0.80 10.72 -3.43
N PRO A 175 -0.49 12.00 -3.13
CA PRO A 175 -1.13 12.74 -2.03
C PRO A 175 -2.65 12.85 -2.18
N SER A 176 -3.16 12.87 -3.42
CA SER A 176 -4.59 12.95 -3.72
C SER A 176 -5.39 11.71 -3.26
N MET A 177 -4.74 10.55 -3.15
CA MET A 177 -5.40 9.31 -2.73
C MET A 177 -5.47 9.16 -1.21
N ILE A 178 -4.67 9.93 -0.47
CA ILE A 178 -4.61 9.87 0.99
C ILE A 178 -5.83 10.56 1.60
N GLY A 179 -6.46 9.88 2.54
CA GLY A 179 -7.59 10.39 3.31
C GLY A 179 -8.83 10.74 2.49
N ARG A 180 -8.89 10.46 1.17
CA ARG A 180 -10.13 10.48 0.34
C ARG A 180 -11.06 11.68 0.60
N ASP A 181 -10.49 12.89 0.65
CA ASP A 181 -11.19 14.16 0.90
C ASP A 181 -11.89 14.27 2.26
N GLN A 182 -11.47 13.46 3.22
CA GLN A 182 -11.98 13.46 4.59
C GLN A 182 -11.23 14.47 5.45
N ASN A 183 -11.62 15.74 5.39
CA ASN A 183 -10.99 16.80 6.15
C ASN A 183 -11.99 17.50 7.09
N LYS A 184 -11.67 17.53 8.39
CA LYS A 184 -12.35 18.30 9.44
C LYS A 184 -11.40 19.26 10.18
N TYR A 185 -10.14 19.39 9.75
CA TYR A 185 -9.11 20.17 10.44
C TYR A 185 -8.65 21.41 9.66
N TYR A 186 -8.27 21.25 8.39
CA TYR A 186 -7.80 22.38 7.57
C TYR A 186 -8.96 23.18 6.99
N GLY A 187 -8.76 24.49 6.81
CA GLY A 187 -9.82 25.41 6.38
C GLY A 187 -10.19 25.27 4.91
N THR A 188 -9.27 24.77 4.07
CA THR A 188 -9.49 24.56 2.64
C THR A 188 -9.00 23.20 2.15
N GLU A 189 -9.50 22.77 0.99
CA GLU A 189 -8.98 21.56 0.32
C GLU A 189 -7.49 21.73 -0.04
N GLU A 190 -7.10 22.93 -0.49
CA GLU A 190 -5.71 23.23 -0.84
C GLU A 190 -4.78 23.04 0.36
N GLU A 191 -5.08 23.65 1.51
CA GLU A 191 -4.29 23.49 2.74
C GLU A 191 -4.16 22.02 3.15
N TYR A 192 -5.26 21.26 3.08
CA TYR A 192 -5.27 19.82 3.38
C TYR A 192 -4.37 19.03 2.42
N ARG A 193 -4.50 19.24 1.11
CA ARG A 193 -3.72 18.54 0.08
C ARG A 193 -2.23 18.87 0.17
N PHE A 194 -1.89 20.14 0.42
CA PHE A 194 -0.50 20.55 0.60
C PHE A 194 0.09 20.04 1.92
N ALA A 195 -0.70 19.92 3.00
CA ALA A 195 -0.23 19.30 4.23
C ALA A 195 0.12 17.82 4.02
N ILE A 196 -0.72 17.06 3.30
CA ILE A 196 -0.40 15.68 2.90
C ILE A 196 0.88 15.64 2.04
N ALA A 197 0.97 16.48 1.01
CA ALA A 197 2.14 16.51 0.13
C ALA A 197 3.42 16.84 0.89
N GLN A 198 3.35 17.77 1.84
CA GLN A 198 4.47 18.17 2.68
C GLN A 198 4.92 17.02 3.62
N ALA A 199 3.99 16.24 4.16
CA ALA A 199 4.34 15.05 4.94
C ALA A 199 4.92 13.93 4.07
N MET A 200 4.31 13.64 2.92
CA MET A 200 4.77 12.60 1.99
C MET A 200 6.12 12.92 1.34
N LYS A 201 6.53 14.20 1.32
CA LYS A 201 7.88 14.62 0.92
C LYS A 201 8.98 13.84 1.62
N THR A 202 8.79 13.45 2.88
CA THR A 202 9.75 12.61 3.63
C THR A 202 9.94 11.27 2.93
N GLU A 203 8.85 10.59 2.59
CA GLU A 203 8.88 9.29 1.91
C GLU A 203 9.47 9.41 0.50
N TYR A 204 9.03 10.40 -0.28
CA TYR A 204 9.50 10.61 -1.64
C TYR A 204 10.99 10.97 -1.75
N LYS A 205 11.58 11.54 -0.70
CA LYS A 205 13.01 11.85 -0.66
C LYS A 205 13.88 10.68 -0.21
N ALA A 206 13.30 9.75 0.55
CA ALA A 206 14.01 8.61 1.08
C ALA A 206 14.09 7.45 0.07
N ILE A 207 13.06 7.32 -0.76
CA ILE A 207 13.03 6.45 -1.96
C ILE A 207 13.97 7.03 -3.03
#